data_AF-A0A965IDN7-F1
#
_entry.id   AF-A0A965IDN7-F1
#
_cell.length_a   1.000
_cell.length_b   1.000
_cell.length_c   1.000
_cell.angle_alpha   90.00
_cell.angle_beta   90.00
_cell.angle_gamma   90.00
#
_symmetry.space_group_name_H-M   'P 1'
#
loop_
_entity.id
_entity.type
_entity.pdbx_description
1 polymer ?
#
loop_
_entity_poly.entity_id
_entity_poly.type
_entity_poly.pdbx_seq_one_letter_code
_entity_poly.pdbx_strand_id
1 'polypeptide(L)'
;MTFQELEEKVIQWGRDRQIIPNSNPTSQLMKTMSELGELADATLKDDGEGVVDGIGDVLVTLILYAQLYDPGLSMRLCLEAAYNTIKDRKGWLTPEGVFVKETT
;
A
#
# COMPACT_ATOMS: atom_id res chain seq x y z
N MET A 1 -17.18 -7.14 -3.73
CA MET A 1 -16.14 -6.85 -4.72
C MET A 1 -14.88 -7.61 -4.34
N THR A 2 -14.16 -8.16 -5.30
CA THR A 2 -12.82 -8.72 -5.07
C THR A 2 -11.79 -7.59 -4.94
N PHE A 3 -10.60 -7.90 -4.41
CA PHE A 3 -9.51 -6.92 -4.35
C PHE A 3 -9.11 -6.44 -5.74
N GLN A 4 -9.06 -7.35 -6.72
CA GLN A 4 -8.76 -7.01 -8.11
C GLN A 4 -9.82 -6.05 -8.70
N GLU A 5 -11.11 -6.29 -8.44
CA GLU A 5 -12.17 -5.38 -8.89
C GLU A 5 -12.05 -3.98 -8.27
N LEU A 6 -11.58 -3.88 -7.00
CA LEU A 6 -11.32 -2.59 -6.36
C LEU A 6 -10.12 -1.89 -6.98
N GLU A 7 -9.02 -2.61 -7.19
CA GLU A 7 -7.81 -2.12 -7.86
C GLU A 7 -8.12 -1.53 -9.24
N GLU A 8 -8.88 -2.26 -10.06
CA GLU A 8 -9.32 -1.81 -11.39
C GLU A 8 -10.17 -0.53 -11.32
N LYS A 9 -11.10 -0.43 -10.35
CA LYS A 9 -11.91 0.79 -10.16
C LYS A 9 -11.08 1.98 -9.71
N VAL A 10 -10.07 1.78 -8.86
CA VAL A 10 -9.13 2.85 -8.44
C VAL A 10 -8.32 3.35 -9.63
N ILE A 11 -7.82 2.44 -10.46
CA ILE A 11 -7.09 2.79 -11.69
C ILE A 11 -8.00 3.60 -12.61
N GLN A 12 -9.23 3.14 -12.85
CA GLN A 12 -10.19 3.88 -13.68
C GLN A 12 -10.49 5.27 -13.11
N TRP A 13 -10.74 5.36 -11.81
CA TRP A 13 -10.94 6.62 -11.08
C TRP A 13 -9.77 7.60 -11.27
N GLY A 14 -8.54 7.09 -11.30
CA GLY A 14 -7.32 7.86 -11.56
C GLY A 14 -7.17 8.32 -13.02
N ARG A 15 -7.66 7.52 -13.98
CA ARG A 15 -7.73 7.92 -15.41
C ARG A 15 -8.76 9.03 -15.60
N ASP A 16 -9.95 8.86 -15.02
CA ASP A 16 -11.05 9.82 -15.13
C ASP A 16 -10.66 11.20 -14.59
N ARG A 17 -9.86 11.24 -13.52
CA ARG A 17 -9.34 12.48 -12.91
C ARG A 17 -8.04 13.00 -13.52
N GLN A 18 -7.60 12.39 -14.61
CA GLN A 18 -6.39 12.77 -15.32
C GLN A 18 -5.11 12.66 -14.47
N ILE A 19 -5.10 11.85 -13.40
CA ILE A 19 -3.91 11.61 -12.57
C ILE A 19 -2.92 10.74 -13.35
N ILE A 20 -3.38 9.62 -13.91
CA ILE A 20 -2.51 8.72 -14.68
C ILE A 20 -1.90 9.39 -15.93
N PRO A 21 -2.64 10.20 -16.73
CA PRO A 21 -2.04 10.88 -17.89
C PRO A 21 -1.15 12.07 -17.54
N ASN A 22 -1.35 12.76 -16.41
CA ASN A 22 -0.65 14.02 -16.12
C ASN A 22 0.32 13.97 -14.92
N SER A 23 0.30 12.91 -14.11
CA SER A 23 1.21 12.72 -12.98
C SER A 23 2.45 11.92 -13.39
N ASN A 24 3.36 11.69 -12.44
CA ASN A 24 4.53 10.86 -12.60
C ASN A 24 4.74 9.97 -11.35
N PRO A 25 5.51 8.88 -11.45
CA PRO A 25 5.72 7.95 -10.34
C PRO A 25 6.25 8.63 -9.08
N THR A 26 7.22 9.54 -9.21
CA THR A 26 7.84 10.22 -8.06
C THR A 26 6.82 11.06 -7.30
N SER A 27 6.03 11.88 -7.99
CA SER A 27 4.99 12.69 -7.37
C SER A 27 3.94 11.83 -6.68
N GLN A 28 3.52 10.72 -7.29
CA GLN A 28 2.53 9.83 -6.70
C GLN A 28 3.07 9.04 -5.49
N LEU A 29 4.36 8.67 -5.52
CA LEU A 29 5.02 8.08 -4.35
C LEU A 29 5.09 9.07 -3.18
N MET A 30 5.37 10.35 -3.45
CA MET A 30 5.33 11.39 -2.41
C MET A 30 3.92 11.58 -1.86
N LYS A 31 2.87 11.45 -2.69
CA LYS A 31 1.48 11.46 -2.19
C LYS A 31 1.21 10.24 -1.30
N THR A 32 1.70 9.06 -1.66
CA THR A 32 1.61 7.86 -0.81
C THR A 32 2.26 8.09 0.56
N MET A 33 3.44 8.73 0.59
CA MET A 33 4.11 9.10 1.85
C MET A 33 3.29 10.10 2.67
N SER A 34 2.57 11.03 2.02
CA SER A 34 1.65 11.95 2.70
C SER A 34 0.51 11.21 3.38
N GLU A 35 -0.17 10.30 2.69
CA GLU A 35 -1.31 9.54 3.28
C GLU A 35 -0.83 8.65 4.44
N LEU A 36 0.39 8.13 4.34
CA LEU A 36 0.99 7.38 5.44
C LEU A 36 1.23 8.27 6.67
N GLY A 37 1.55 9.54 6.47
CA GLY A 37 1.63 10.54 7.54
C GLY A 37 0.27 10.83 8.19
N GLU A 38 -0.79 10.94 7.39
CA GLU A 38 -2.17 11.11 7.87
C GLU A 38 -2.63 9.89 8.68
N LEU A 39 -2.34 8.68 8.19
CA LEU A 39 -2.57 7.44 8.92
C LEU A 39 -1.82 7.39 10.27
N ALA A 40 -0.55 7.85 10.28
CA ALA A 40 0.23 7.91 11.52
C ALA A 40 -0.39 8.90 12.54
N ASP A 41 -0.84 10.06 12.07
CA ASP A 41 -1.50 11.06 12.92
C ASP A 41 -2.83 10.54 13.50
N ALA A 42 -3.67 9.90 12.68
CA ALA A 42 -4.91 9.25 13.14
C ALA A 42 -4.62 8.17 14.21
N THR A 43 -3.58 7.36 13.99
CA THR A 43 -3.14 6.33 14.95
C THR A 43 -2.71 6.95 16.28
N LEU A 44 -1.94 8.04 16.26
CA LEU A 44 -1.48 8.73 17.47
C LEU A 44 -2.63 9.38 18.26
N LYS A 45 -3.74 9.67 17.59
CA LYS A 45 -4.94 10.28 18.18
C LYS A 45 -5.99 9.28 18.65
N ASP A 46 -5.74 7.97 18.50
CA ASP A 46 -6.72 6.90 18.77
C ASP A 46 -8.02 7.10 17.96
N ASP A 47 -7.89 7.64 16.75
CA ASP A 47 -9.00 7.89 15.83
C ASP A 47 -9.24 6.65 14.94
N GLY A 48 -10.09 5.74 15.42
CA GLY A 48 -10.39 4.49 14.71
C GLY A 48 -11.02 4.69 13.33
N GLU A 49 -11.83 5.74 13.13
CA GLU A 49 -12.41 6.04 11.82
C GLU A 49 -11.33 6.58 10.87
N GLY A 50 -10.50 7.50 11.34
CA GLY A 50 -9.37 8.04 10.59
C GLY A 50 -8.32 6.98 10.22
N VAL A 51 -8.13 5.96 11.05
CA VAL A 51 -7.24 4.82 10.73
C VAL A 51 -7.79 3.99 9.55
N VAL A 52 -9.09 3.74 9.51
CA VAL A 52 -9.71 3.00 8.40
C VAL A 52 -9.58 3.78 7.09
N ASP A 53 -9.84 5.08 7.13
CA ASP A 53 -9.71 5.98 5.98
C ASP A 53 -8.26 6.07 5.48
N GLY A 54 -7.32 6.33 6.40
CA GLY A 54 -5.89 6.45 6.09
C GLY A 54 -5.29 5.17 5.49
N ILE A 55 -5.69 3.98 5.94
CA ILE A 55 -5.28 2.72 5.30
C ILE A 55 -5.81 2.66 3.85
N GLY A 56 -7.06 3.07 3.64
CA GLY A 56 -7.68 3.15 2.31
C GLY A 56 -6.92 4.10 1.37
N ASP A 57 -6.59 5.30 1.84
CA ASP A 57 -5.89 6.31 1.04
C ASP A 57 -4.45 5.91 0.70
N VAL A 58 -3.73 5.28 1.64
CA VAL A 58 -2.42 4.67 1.35
C VAL A 58 -2.55 3.62 0.24
N LEU A 59 -3.57 2.75 0.29
CA LEU A 59 -3.80 1.76 -0.77
C LEU A 59 -4.13 2.41 -2.11
N VAL A 60 -5.02 3.40 -2.14
CA VAL A 60 -5.42 4.11 -3.36
C VAL A 60 -4.20 4.75 -4.03
N THR A 61 -3.40 5.49 -3.24
CA THR A 61 -2.23 6.20 -3.74
C THR A 61 -1.13 5.25 -4.20
N LEU A 62 -0.94 4.12 -3.50
CA LEU A 62 0.02 3.08 -3.88
C LEU A 62 -0.38 2.33 -5.15
N ILE A 63 -1.66 2.03 -5.35
CA ILE A 63 -2.19 1.44 -6.60
C ILE A 63 -1.92 2.37 -7.78
N LEU A 64 -2.22 3.67 -7.63
CA LEU A 64 -1.96 4.66 -8.67
C LEU A 64 -0.46 4.83 -8.94
N TYR A 65 0.37 4.75 -7.90
CA TYR A 65 1.83 4.75 -8.05
C TYR A 65 2.32 3.55 -8.86
N ALA A 66 1.87 2.33 -8.52
CA ALA A 66 2.25 1.12 -9.24
C ALA A 66 1.88 1.23 -10.73
N GLN A 67 0.66 1.68 -11.02
CA GLN A 67 0.16 1.91 -12.38
C GLN A 67 0.97 2.97 -13.16
N LEU A 68 1.47 4.01 -12.49
CA LEU A 68 2.32 5.04 -13.11
C LEU A 68 3.75 4.54 -13.31
N TYR A 69 4.27 3.73 -12.39
CA TYR A 69 5.63 3.19 -12.45
C TYR A 69 5.78 2.16 -13.58
N ASP A 70 4.85 1.21 -13.67
CA ASP A 70 4.75 0.23 -14.74
C ASP A 70 3.29 -0.25 -14.89
N PRO A 71 2.64 -0.04 -16.04
CA PRO A 71 1.29 -0.52 -16.28
C PRO A 71 1.08 -2.04 -16.16
N GLY A 72 2.15 -2.84 -16.23
CA GLY A 72 2.11 -4.29 -16.01
C GLY A 72 2.19 -4.70 -14.53
N LEU A 73 2.43 -3.75 -13.62
CA LEU A 73 2.62 -4.01 -12.20
C LEU A 73 1.27 -3.98 -11.45
N SER A 74 0.78 -5.15 -11.07
CA SER A 74 -0.41 -5.28 -10.22
C SER A 74 -0.03 -5.49 -8.76
N MET A 75 -0.89 -5.03 -7.85
CA MET A 75 -0.73 -5.25 -6.41
C MET A 75 -0.67 -6.73 -6.06
N ARG A 76 -1.43 -7.57 -6.76
CA ARG A 76 -1.38 -9.03 -6.63
C ARG A 76 0.03 -9.55 -6.89
N LEU A 77 0.67 -9.13 -7.98
CA LEU A 77 2.03 -9.57 -8.35
C LEU A 77 3.06 -9.10 -7.31
N CYS A 78 2.97 -7.85 -6.86
CA CYS A 78 3.84 -7.31 -5.80
C CYS A 78 3.70 -8.11 -4.50
N LEU A 79 2.46 -8.37 -4.08
CA LEU A 79 2.17 -9.09 -2.84
C LEU A 79 2.58 -10.57 -2.94
N GLU A 80 2.36 -11.21 -4.09
CA GLU A 80 2.79 -12.60 -4.35
C GLU A 80 4.32 -12.74 -4.27
N ALA A 81 5.07 -11.80 -4.86
CA ALA A 81 6.53 -11.78 -4.76
C ALA A 81 7.00 -11.60 -3.30
N ALA A 82 6.39 -10.66 -2.57
CA ALA A 82 6.68 -10.45 -1.15
C ALA A 82 6.34 -11.69 -0.32
N TYR A 83 5.16 -12.28 -0.52
CA TYR A 83 4.72 -13.49 0.18
C TYR A 83 5.68 -14.65 -0.03
N ASN A 84 6.09 -14.90 -1.28
CA ASN A 84 7.06 -15.96 -1.60
C ASN A 84 8.42 -15.76 -0.91
N THR A 85 8.76 -14.52 -0.54
CA THR A 85 9.98 -14.20 0.21
C THR A 85 9.81 -14.41 1.73
N ILE A 86 8.60 -14.30 2.26
CA ILE A 86 8.35 -14.38 3.71
C ILE A 86 7.75 -15.70 4.18
N LYS A 87 7.11 -16.48 3.30
CA LYS A 87 6.35 -17.70 3.67
C LYS A 87 7.19 -18.77 4.36
N ASP A 88 8.48 -18.84 4.04
CA ASP A 88 9.40 -19.81 4.59
C ASP A 88 10.23 -19.26 5.77
N ARG A 89 10.02 -17.98 6.14
CA ARG A 89 10.72 -17.38 7.29
C ARG A 89 10.28 -18.07 8.58
N LYS A 90 11.26 -18.49 9.37
CA LYS A 90 11.08 -19.03 10.71
C LYS A 90 11.57 -18.03 11.75
N GLY A 91 10.84 -17.91 12.84
CA GLY A 91 11.06 -16.88 13.85
C GLY A 91 9.79 -16.48 14.59
N TRP A 92 9.93 -15.62 15.58
CA TRP A 92 8.83 -15.10 16.40
C TRP A 92 9.04 -13.62 16.72
N LEU A 93 7.96 -12.94 17.10
CA LEU A 93 8.03 -11.60 17.65
C LEU A 93 8.32 -11.67 19.16
N THR A 94 9.26 -10.88 19.66
CA THR A 94 9.42 -10.69 21.11
C THR A 94 8.30 -9.80 21.66
N PRO A 95 8.04 -9.81 22.98
CA PRO A 95 7.10 -8.88 23.62
C PRO A 95 7.40 -7.39 23.36
N GLU A 96 8.66 -7.07 23.04
CA GLU A 96 9.12 -5.71 22.71
C GLU A 96 8.94 -5.34 21.23
N GLY A 97 8.34 -6.22 20.41
CA GLY A 97 8.01 -5.93 19.02
C GLY A 97 9.10 -6.28 18.00
N VAL A 98 10.17 -6.94 18.40
CA VAL A 98 11.30 -7.27 17.51
C VAL A 98 11.10 -8.68 16.93
N PHE A 99 11.18 -8.81 15.60
CA PHE A 99 11.17 -10.13 14.96
C PHE A 99 12.53 -10.82 15.08
N VAL A 100 12.59 -11.94 15.79
CA VAL A 100 13.78 -12.78 15.95
C VAL A 100 13.69 -13.93 14.96
N LYS A 101 14.69 -14.05 14.08
CA LYS A 101 14.80 -15.18 13.14
C LYS A 101 15.29 -16.43 13.88
N GLU A 102 14.69 -17.58 13.58
CA GLU A 102 15.21 -18.86 14.02
C GLU A 102 16.51 -19.15 13.26
N THR A 103 17.63 -19.27 13.97
CA THR A 103 18.90 -19.72 13.39
C THR A 103 18.98 -21.24 13.54
N THR A 104 19.19 -21.93 12.42
CA THR A 104 19.62 -23.35 12.40
C THR A 104 20.90 -23.57 13.17
#